data_AF-A0A7W0VG63-F1
#
_entry.id   AF-A0A7W0VG63-F1
#
_cell.length_a   1.000
_cell.length_b   1.000
_cell.length_c   1.000
_cell.angle_alpha   90.00
_cell.angle_beta   90.00
_cell.angle_gamma   90.00
#
_symmetry.space_group_name_H-M   'P 1'
#
loop_
_entity.id
_entity.type
_entity.pdbx_description
1 polymer ?
#
loop_
_entity_poly.entity_id
_entity_poly.type
_entity_poly.pdbx_seq_one_letter_code
_entity_poly.pdbx_strand_id
1 'polypeptide(L)'
;MRTILYCSILSAALFGAACKKSDDRTDKAANQVQKAQEEVKDQAQEVRDEVKDVKAEQKDLNEAKGDLVAARAEFSAATKERMARFEVKINELEAKGDAKSKQAATKLRAQRTELSAKLDTAGERVDSNWDEFKTDVSAKLDQLGKDIDAAF
;
A
#
# COMPACT_ATOMS: atom_id res chain seq x y z
N MET A 1 12.65 -16.33 -10.14
CA MET A 1 12.24 -17.58 -10.82
C MET A 1 10.77 -17.47 -11.23
N ARG A 2 10.51 -17.17 -12.51
CA ARG A 2 9.42 -17.71 -13.36
C ARG A 2 9.37 -16.93 -14.66
N THR A 3 10.17 -17.43 -15.59
CA THR A 3 10.09 -17.30 -17.04
C THR A 3 8.80 -17.95 -17.55
N ILE A 4 7.93 -17.20 -18.24
CA ILE A 4 6.82 -17.71 -19.05
C ILE A 4 6.77 -16.81 -20.30
N LEU A 5 7.49 -17.20 -21.35
CA LEU A 5 6.96 -17.81 -22.57
C LEU A 5 6.35 -16.80 -23.56
N TYR A 6 7.18 -15.98 -24.21
CA TYR A 6 6.84 -15.36 -25.49
C TYR A 6 8.13 -15.19 -26.31
N CYS A 7 8.25 -15.95 -27.40
CA CYS A 7 9.06 -15.67 -28.62
C CYS A 7 9.40 -16.96 -29.39
N SER A 8 8.41 -17.81 -29.66
CA SER A 8 8.60 -18.94 -30.58
C SER A 8 8.25 -18.52 -32.01
N ILE A 9 9.27 -18.06 -32.74
CA ILE A 9 9.58 -18.43 -34.13
C ILE A 9 8.48 -18.14 -35.18
N LEU A 10 8.60 -16.99 -35.85
CA LEU A 10 8.11 -16.82 -37.22
C LEU A 10 9.33 -16.87 -38.17
N SER A 11 9.78 -18.09 -38.48
CA SER A 11 10.81 -18.32 -39.50
C SER A 11 10.21 -18.03 -40.88
N ALA A 12 10.62 -16.91 -41.47
CA ALA A 12 10.34 -16.58 -42.86
C ALA A 12 11.09 -17.54 -43.79
N ALA A 13 10.40 -18.55 -44.30
CA ALA A 13 10.89 -19.37 -45.42
C ALA A 13 10.61 -18.66 -46.74
N LEU A 14 11.51 -17.75 -47.13
CA LEU A 14 11.63 -17.28 -48.51
C LEU A 14 12.34 -18.36 -49.35
N PHE A 15 11.57 -19.31 -49.87
CA PHE A 15 12.02 -20.15 -50.98
C PHE A 15 11.38 -19.67 -52.28
N GLY A 16 12.20 -19.03 -53.10
CA GLY A 16 11.89 -18.78 -54.50
C GLY A 16 11.91 -20.10 -55.29
N ALA A 17 10.82 -20.39 -55.98
CA ALA A 17 10.82 -21.23 -57.15
C ALA A 17 9.77 -20.69 -58.12
N ALA A 18 10.24 -20.36 -59.32
CA ALA A 18 9.43 -19.86 -60.43
C ALA A 18 8.32 -20.84 -60.81
N CYS A 19 7.09 -20.34 -60.95
CA CYS A 19 6.07 -20.96 -61.79
C CYS A 19 5.11 -19.90 -62.34
N LYS A 20 5.04 -19.87 -63.68
CA LYS A 20 4.16 -19.04 -64.50
C LYS A 20 2.74 -19.63 -64.41
N LYS A 21 1.73 -18.76 -64.27
CA LYS A 21 0.28 -19.00 -64.50
C LYS A 21 -0.55 -19.55 -63.33
N SER A 22 -1.05 -18.66 -62.48
CA SER A 22 -2.50 -18.45 -62.24
C SER A 22 -2.72 -17.45 -61.08
N ASP A 23 -3.36 -16.33 -61.41
CA ASP A 23 -3.64 -15.17 -60.54
C ASP A 23 -4.45 -15.49 -59.26
N ASP A 24 -4.99 -16.71 -59.14
CA ASP A 24 -5.93 -17.11 -58.08
C ASP A 24 -5.25 -17.53 -56.74
N ARG A 25 -3.93 -17.80 -56.74
CA ARG A 25 -3.18 -18.10 -55.50
C ARG A 25 -2.64 -16.84 -54.81
N THR A 26 -2.35 -15.81 -55.60
CA THR A 26 -1.85 -14.52 -55.10
C THR A 26 -2.95 -13.79 -54.34
N ASP A 27 -4.18 -13.83 -54.83
CA ASP A 27 -5.34 -13.21 -54.16
C ASP A 27 -5.74 -13.89 -52.85
N LYS A 28 -5.57 -15.22 -52.75
CA LYS A 28 -5.80 -15.97 -51.50
C LYS A 28 -4.70 -15.73 -50.47
N ALA A 29 -3.44 -15.66 -50.91
CA ALA A 29 -2.32 -15.31 -50.04
C ALA A 29 -2.42 -13.85 -49.55
N ALA A 30 -2.78 -12.92 -50.44
CA ALA A 30 -3.02 -11.51 -50.08
C ALA A 30 -4.19 -11.37 -49.09
N ASN A 31 -5.31 -12.06 -49.31
CA ASN A 31 -6.44 -12.07 -48.36
C ASN A 31 -6.06 -12.65 -46.99
N GLN A 32 -5.24 -13.71 -46.94
CA GLN A 32 -4.80 -14.28 -45.67
C GLN A 32 -3.82 -13.37 -44.92
N VAL A 33 -2.90 -12.71 -45.63
CA VAL A 33 -2.00 -11.71 -45.03
C VAL A 33 -2.79 -10.50 -44.54
N GLN A 34 -3.81 -10.06 -45.27
CA GLN A 34 -4.65 -8.92 -44.88
C GLN A 34 -5.48 -9.25 -43.63
N LYS A 35 -6.09 -10.44 -43.55
CA LYS A 35 -6.77 -10.91 -42.34
C LYS A 35 -5.83 -11.07 -41.14
N ALA A 36 -4.64 -11.63 -41.35
CA ALA A 36 -3.64 -11.73 -40.30
C ALA A 36 -3.16 -10.34 -39.82
N GLN A 37 -3.07 -9.35 -40.70
CA GLN A 37 -2.77 -7.97 -40.32
C GLN A 37 -3.90 -7.32 -39.52
N GLU A 38 -5.16 -7.59 -39.87
CA GLU A 38 -6.33 -7.13 -39.11
C GLU A 38 -6.37 -7.78 -37.73
N GLU A 39 -6.22 -9.10 -37.62
CA GLU A 39 -6.18 -9.82 -36.32
C GLU A 39 -5.01 -9.34 -35.44
N VAL A 40 -3.82 -9.11 -36.01
CA VAL A 40 -2.68 -8.56 -35.27
C VAL A 40 -2.92 -7.12 -34.82
N LYS A 41 -3.63 -6.31 -35.62
CA LYS A 41 -3.97 -4.93 -35.26
C LYS A 41 -5.00 -4.90 -34.14
N ASP A 42 -5.99 -5.78 -34.17
CA ASP A 42 -7.00 -5.93 -33.13
C ASP A 42 -6.36 -6.42 -31.82
N GLN A 43 -5.49 -7.44 -31.88
CA GLN A 43 -4.72 -7.90 -30.71
C GLN A 43 -3.78 -6.81 -30.16
N ALA A 44 -3.15 -6.01 -31.03
CA ALA A 44 -2.31 -4.90 -30.59
C ALA A 44 -3.12 -3.76 -29.95
N GLN A 45 -4.41 -3.61 -30.29
CA GLN A 45 -5.31 -2.68 -29.61
C GLN A 45 -5.76 -3.21 -28.25
N GLU A 46 -6.17 -4.49 -28.15
CA GLU A 46 -6.53 -5.11 -26.87
C GLU A 46 -5.39 -5.04 -25.86
N VAL A 47 -4.17 -5.43 -26.24
CA VAL A 47 -3.00 -5.34 -25.37
C VAL A 47 -2.69 -3.89 -24.98
N ARG A 48 -2.91 -2.93 -25.89
CA ARG A 48 -2.69 -1.50 -25.58
C ARG A 48 -3.70 -1.00 -24.55
N ASP A 49 -4.95 -1.43 -24.63
CA ASP A 49 -6.00 -1.02 -23.71
C ASP A 49 -5.83 -1.71 -22.35
N GLU A 50 -5.49 -3.01 -22.31
CA GLU A 50 -5.09 -3.69 -21.08
C GLU A 50 -3.88 -3.02 -20.40
N VAL A 51 -2.86 -2.61 -21.17
CA VAL A 51 -1.70 -1.88 -20.62
C VAL A 51 -2.09 -0.52 -20.05
N LYS A 52 -3.08 0.18 -20.64
CA LYS A 52 -3.59 1.44 -20.07
C LYS A 52 -4.35 1.17 -18.77
N ASP A 53 -5.19 0.15 -18.74
CA ASP A 53 -5.99 -0.22 -17.57
C ASP A 53 -5.08 -0.63 -16.41
N VAL A 54 -4.09 -1.49 -16.66
CA VAL A 54 -3.07 -1.86 -15.67
C VAL A 54 -2.30 -0.62 -15.18
N LYS A 55 -1.99 0.33 -16.06
CA LYS A 55 -1.31 1.57 -15.67
C LYS A 55 -2.20 2.48 -14.82
N ALA A 56 -3.50 2.54 -15.12
CA ALA A 56 -4.48 3.26 -14.31
C ALA A 56 -4.63 2.61 -12.93
N GLU A 57 -4.80 1.29 -12.87
CA GLU A 57 -4.84 0.54 -11.62
C GLU A 57 -3.56 0.69 -10.79
N GLN A 58 -2.38 0.68 -11.42
CA GLN A 58 -1.12 0.94 -10.73
C GLN A 58 -1.06 2.35 -10.15
N LYS A 59 -1.60 3.34 -10.87
CA LYS A 59 -1.66 4.72 -10.39
C LYS A 59 -2.58 4.81 -9.18
N ASP A 60 -3.79 4.28 -9.27
CA ASP A 60 -4.77 4.28 -8.18
C ASP A 60 -4.23 3.55 -6.93
N LEU A 61 -3.54 2.43 -7.13
CA LEU A 61 -2.89 1.68 -6.06
C LEU A 61 -1.74 2.47 -5.41
N ASN A 62 -0.98 3.24 -6.18
CA ASN A 62 0.06 4.10 -5.64
C ASN A 62 -0.52 5.29 -4.87
N GLU A 63 -1.61 5.89 -5.35
CA GLU A 63 -2.34 6.95 -4.65
C GLU A 63 -2.90 6.43 -3.32
N ALA A 64 -3.59 5.29 -3.33
CA ALA A 64 -4.12 4.66 -2.11
C ALA A 64 -3.01 4.31 -1.09
N LYS A 65 -1.84 3.85 -1.57
CA LYS A 65 -0.66 3.66 -0.71
C LYS A 65 -0.17 4.96 -0.10
N GLY A 66 -0.14 6.05 -0.89
CA GLY A 66 0.23 7.38 -0.43
C GLY A 66 -0.69 7.87 0.68
N ASP A 67 -2.00 7.78 0.47
CA ASP A 67 -3.03 8.20 1.43
C ASP A 67 -2.94 7.40 2.74
N LEU A 68 -2.70 6.09 2.64
CA LEU A 68 -2.53 5.22 3.80
C LEU A 68 -1.27 5.60 4.61
N VAL A 69 -0.15 5.89 3.94
CA VAL A 69 1.07 6.37 4.63
C VAL A 69 0.83 7.71 5.30
N ALA A 70 0.14 8.64 4.64
CA ALA A 70 -0.22 9.94 5.21
C ALA A 70 -1.11 9.80 6.46
N ALA A 71 -2.20 9.01 6.36
CA ALA A 71 -3.11 8.77 7.48
C ALA A 71 -2.41 8.13 8.69
N ARG A 72 -1.42 7.26 8.45
CA ARG A 72 -0.58 6.67 9.51
C ARG A 72 0.31 7.69 10.18
N ALA A 73 0.94 8.57 9.40
CA ALA A 73 1.76 9.64 9.91
C ALA A 73 0.94 10.61 10.78
N GLU A 74 -0.25 10.99 10.32
CA GLU A 74 -1.19 11.84 11.07
C GLU A 74 -1.63 11.19 12.38
N PHE A 75 -2.02 9.90 12.35
CA PHE A 75 -2.38 9.16 13.56
C PHE A 75 -1.22 9.11 14.56
N SER A 76 0.01 8.85 14.09
CA SER A 76 1.20 8.83 14.93
C SER A 76 1.49 10.20 15.54
N ALA A 77 1.40 11.27 14.74
CA ALA A 77 1.60 12.63 15.21
C ALA A 77 0.57 13.02 16.29
N ALA A 78 -0.71 12.79 16.04
CA ALA A 78 -1.79 13.09 16.98
C ALA A 78 -1.64 12.30 18.30
N THR A 79 -1.25 11.02 18.20
CA THR A 79 -0.98 10.18 19.38
C THR A 79 0.21 10.71 20.18
N LYS A 80 1.31 11.08 19.53
CA LYS A 80 2.50 11.66 20.17
C LYS A 80 2.17 12.98 20.88
N GLU A 81 1.37 13.83 20.25
CA GLU A 81 0.93 15.08 20.84
C GLU A 81 0.09 14.85 22.10
N ARG A 82 -0.84 13.88 22.08
CA ARG A 82 -1.64 13.52 23.25
C ARG A 82 -0.76 12.95 24.37
N MET A 83 0.23 12.11 24.05
CA MET A 83 1.20 11.60 25.03
C MET A 83 2.07 12.71 25.64
N ALA A 84 2.40 13.76 24.88
CA ALA A 84 3.13 14.91 25.42
C ALA A 84 2.28 15.69 26.44
N ARG A 85 0.98 15.86 26.17
CA ARG A 85 0.04 16.45 27.15
C ARG A 85 -0.06 15.63 28.44
N PHE A 86 -0.07 14.30 28.32
CA PHE A 86 -0.05 13.42 29.48
C PHE A 86 1.23 13.55 30.30
N GLU A 87 2.39 13.69 29.65
CA GLU A 87 3.65 13.91 30.37
C GLU A 87 3.61 15.19 31.21
N VAL A 88 3.04 16.28 30.69
CA VAL A 88 2.85 17.52 31.45
C VAL A 88 1.99 17.27 32.70
N LYS A 89 0.83 16.63 32.54
CA LYS A 89 -0.05 16.29 33.68
C LYS A 89 0.64 15.37 34.70
N ILE A 90 1.44 14.41 34.24
CA ILE A 90 2.18 13.50 35.12
C ILE A 90 3.26 14.26 35.91
N ASN A 91 3.95 15.22 35.28
CA ASN A 91 4.91 16.09 35.95
C ASN A 91 4.24 17.00 37.00
N GLU A 92 3.07 17.57 36.66
CA GLU A 92 2.25 18.34 37.61
C GLU A 92 1.80 17.51 38.80
N LEU A 93 1.38 16.27 38.56
CA LEU A 93 1.01 15.32 39.60
C LEU A 93 2.21 15.02 40.51
N GLU A 94 3.39 14.74 39.95
CA GLU A 94 4.61 14.50 40.73
C GLU A 94 5.03 15.73 41.56
N ALA A 95 4.83 16.93 41.02
CA ALA A 95 5.14 18.19 41.69
C ALA A 95 4.28 18.45 42.94
N LYS A 96 3.09 17.82 43.07
CA LYS A 96 2.30 17.86 44.33
C LYS A 96 3.07 17.28 45.51
N GLY A 97 4.05 16.42 45.26
CA GLY A 97 5.07 16.02 46.23
C GLY A 97 4.64 14.96 47.26
N ASP A 98 3.35 14.65 47.38
CA ASP A 98 2.87 13.59 48.27
C ASP A 98 3.22 12.18 47.74
N ALA A 99 3.32 11.22 48.65
CA ALA A 99 3.77 9.86 48.33
C ALA A 99 2.82 9.15 47.35
N LYS A 100 1.50 9.41 47.43
CA LYS A 100 0.51 8.80 46.56
C LYS A 100 0.62 9.36 45.14
N SER A 101 0.81 10.67 44.99
CA SER A 101 1.02 11.32 43.70
C SER A 101 2.31 10.89 43.02
N LYS A 102 3.42 10.74 43.77
CA LYS A 102 4.69 10.19 43.22
C LYS A 102 4.55 8.75 42.73
N GLN A 103 3.85 7.92 43.50
CA GLN A 103 3.58 6.54 43.11
C GLN A 103 2.66 6.48 41.87
N ALA A 104 1.63 7.32 41.80
CA ALA A 104 0.75 7.42 40.65
C ALA A 104 1.51 7.90 39.41
N ALA A 105 2.30 8.97 39.52
CA ALA A 105 3.15 9.48 38.44
C ALA A 105 4.09 8.39 37.89
N THR A 106 4.70 7.60 38.76
CA THR A 106 5.58 6.47 38.34
C THR A 106 4.82 5.44 37.50
N LYS A 107 3.62 5.04 37.92
CA LYS A 107 2.78 4.09 37.17
C LYS A 107 2.33 4.65 35.83
N LEU A 108 1.90 5.91 35.81
CA LEU A 108 1.45 6.61 34.61
C LEU A 108 2.59 6.77 33.59
N ARG A 109 3.81 7.06 34.03
CA ARG A 109 5.00 7.10 33.14
C ARG A 109 5.29 5.74 32.52
N ALA A 110 5.13 4.66 33.28
CA ALA A 110 5.33 3.31 32.76
C ALA A 110 4.30 2.98 31.66
N GLN A 111 3.01 3.28 31.90
CA GLN A 111 1.95 3.10 30.90
C GLN A 111 2.20 3.96 29.64
N ARG A 112 2.59 5.23 29.80
CA ARG A 112 2.93 6.13 28.69
C ARG A 112 4.13 5.62 27.88
N THR A 113 5.13 5.05 28.54
CA THR A 113 6.31 4.45 27.88
C THR A 113 5.92 3.21 27.08
N GLU A 114 5.09 2.32 27.65
CA GLU A 114 4.56 1.16 26.93
C GLU A 114 3.78 1.57 25.69
N LEU A 115 2.94 2.60 25.80
CA LEU A 115 2.17 3.14 24.69
C LEU A 115 3.07 3.76 23.61
N SER A 116 4.12 4.47 23.99
CA SER A 116 5.10 5.02 23.06
C SER A 116 5.80 3.91 22.27
N ALA A 117 6.28 2.87 22.95
CA ALA A 117 6.93 1.73 22.30
C ALA A 117 5.95 1.03 21.33
N LYS A 118 4.68 0.89 21.71
CA LYS A 118 3.64 0.36 20.83
C LYS A 118 3.43 1.24 19.60
N LEU A 119 3.45 2.56 19.75
CA LEU A 119 3.33 3.50 18.64
C LEU A 119 4.53 3.43 17.69
N ASP A 120 5.74 3.20 18.19
CA ASP A 120 6.92 3.09 17.33
C ASP A 120 6.84 1.86 16.41
N THR A 121 6.18 0.78 16.85
CA THR A 121 5.88 -0.38 15.99
C THR A 121 4.80 -0.11 14.92
N ALA A 122 4.13 1.05 14.95
CA ALA A 122 3.07 1.38 13.99
C ALA A 122 3.59 1.49 12.55
N GLY A 123 4.80 2.02 12.37
CA GLY A 123 5.41 2.22 11.05
C GLY A 123 5.75 0.91 10.33
N GLU A 124 5.94 -0.17 11.08
CA GLU A 124 6.33 -1.49 10.57
C GLU A 124 5.12 -2.40 10.27
N ARG A 125 3.92 -2.04 10.71
CA ARG A 125 2.72 -2.86 10.50
C ARG A 125 2.18 -2.73 9.07
N VAL A 126 1.96 -3.88 8.42
CA VAL A 126 1.34 -4.00 7.09
C VAL A 126 -0.18 -4.15 7.25
N ASP A 127 -0.92 -3.52 6.35
CA ASP A 127 -2.33 -3.08 6.35
C ASP A 127 -3.42 -3.89 7.08
N SER A 128 -3.29 -5.21 7.27
CA SER A 128 -4.41 -6.04 7.72
C SER A 128 -4.88 -5.78 9.15
N ASN A 129 -3.99 -5.30 10.04
CA ASN A 129 -4.31 -5.12 11.47
C ASN A 129 -4.26 -3.64 11.88
N TRP A 130 -4.33 -2.71 10.92
CA TRP A 130 -4.21 -1.28 11.21
C TRP A 130 -5.39 -0.75 12.04
N ASP A 131 -6.61 -1.22 11.77
CA ASP A 131 -7.80 -0.79 12.51
C ASP A 131 -7.83 -1.31 13.94
N GLU A 132 -7.44 -2.57 14.15
CA GLU A 132 -7.26 -3.15 15.49
C GLU A 132 -6.19 -2.38 16.27
N PHE A 133 -5.07 -2.08 15.62
CA PHE A 133 -4.00 -1.29 16.22
C PHE A 133 -4.47 0.10 16.64
N LYS A 134 -5.17 0.84 15.76
CA LYS A 134 -5.75 2.15 16.08
C LYS A 134 -6.71 2.06 17.26
N THR A 135 -7.58 1.06 17.26
CA THR A 135 -8.58 0.85 18.31
C THR A 135 -7.91 0.61 19.66
N ASP A 136 -6.92 -0.28 19.70
CA ASP A 136 -6.18 -0.63 20.91
C ASP A 136 -5.35 0.56 21.45
N VAL A 137 -4.61 1.26 20.58
CA VAL A 137 -3.88 2.48 20.97
C VAL A 137 -4.84 3.56 21.49
N SER A 138 -5.98 3.76 20.85
CA SER A 138 -6.99 4.74 21.29
C SER A 138 -7.57 4.36 22.65
N ALA A 139 -7.92 3.09 22.85
CA ALA A 139 -8.42 2.60 24.13
C ALA A 139 -7.39 2.78 25.25
N LYS A 140 -6.11 2.48 24.99
CA LYS A 140 -5.02 2.70 25.95
C LYS A 140 -4.80 4.18 26.25
N LEU A 141 -4.87 5.07 25.26
CA LEU A 141 -4.81 6.52 25.46
C LEU A 141 -5.96 7.02 26.33
N ASP A 142 -7.17 6.53 26.09
CA ASP A 142 -8.35 6.92 26.86
C ASP A 142 -8.27 6.41 28.30
N GLN A 143 -7.82 5.17 28.50
CA GLN A 143 -7.58 4.64 29.83
C GLN A 143 -6.49 5.44 30.57
N LEU A 144 -5.37 5.75 29.92
CA LEU A 144 -4.32 6.58 30.50
C LEU A 144 -4.84 7.96 30.89
N GLY A 145 -5.70 8.57 30.06
CA GLY A 145 -6.37 9.83 30.39
C GLY A 145 -7.21 9.73 31.66
N LYS A 146 -8.03 8.67 31.78
CA LYS A 146 -8.84 8.40 32.98
C LYS A 146 -7.96 8.16 34.22
N ASP A 147 -6.88 7.40 34.08
CA ASP A 147 -5.97 7.10 35.18
C ASP A 147 -5.26 8.37 35.68
N ILE A 148 -4.89 9.28 34.76
CA ILE A 148 -4.36 10.60 35.11
C ILE A 148 -5.41 11.41 35.85
N ASP A 149 -6.61 11.55 35.30
CA ASP A 149 -7.66 12.39 35.91
C ASP A 149 -8.10 11.85 37.27
N ALA A 150 -8.10 10.53 37.48
CA ALA A 150 -8.37 9.89 38.77
C ALA A 150 -7.24 10.05 39.80
N ALA A 151 -6.03 10.40 39.36
CA ALA A 151 -4.89 10.66 40.24
C ALA A 151 -4.82 12.13 40.69
N PHE A 152 -5.54 13.04 40.03
CA PHE A 152 -5.60 14.45 40.40
C PHE A 152 -6.56 14.73 41.55
#